data_AF-A0A7C7JTU8-F1
#
_entry.id   AF-A0A7C7JTU8-F1
#
_cell.length_a   1.000
_cell.length_b   1.000
_cell.length_c   1.000
_cell.angle_alpha   90.00
_cell.angle_beta   90.00
_cell.angle_gamma   90.00
#
_symmetry.space_group_name_H-M   'P 1'
#
loop_
_entity.id
_entity.type
_entity.pdbx_description
1 polymer ?
#
loop_
_entity_poly.entity_id
_entity_poly.type
_entity_poly.pdbx_seq_one_letter_code
_entity_poly.pdbx_strand_id
1 'polypeptide(L)'
;MFEDLTAEADRLLVEALNASGERDPRDYYRNRLKELKGSDPAKYGAAIKYYRNKLIPLVASGEAEPIVAWTKYGQFLAESLTPGRTVSIDPSGQSHPYEPLTASGRLVLHIPEPGKGGRALLVGLPGELSPAQRATYDVLVSGKHRMPD
;
A
#
# COMPACT_ATOMS: atom_id res chain seq x y z
N MET A 1 -21.17 16.93 1.36
CA MET A 1 -19.97 17.70 0.91
C MET A 1 -18.66 16.94 1.07
N PHE A 2 -18.31 16.34 2.23
CA PHE A 2 -17.15 15.41 2.30
C PHE A 2 -17.56 13.96 1.99
N GLU A 3 -18.74 13.54 2.46
CA GLU A 3 -19.28 12.20 2.17
C GLU A 3 -19.49 11.96 0.67
N ASP A 4 -19.94 12.98 -0.07
CA ASP A 4 -20.09 12.91 -1.53
C ASP A 4 -18.72 12.72 -2.23
N LEU A 5 -17.68 13.43 -1.75
CA LEU A 5 -16.32 13.26 -2.26
C LEU A 5 -15.76 11.88 -1.94
N THR A 6 -16.05 11.34 -0.75
CA THR A 6 -15.66 9.98 -0.39
C THR A 6 -16.35 8.96 -1.31
N ALA A 7 -17.65 9.11 -1.55
CA ALA A 7 -18.39 8.23 -2.44
C ALA A 7 -17.86 8.27 -3.88
N GLU A 8 -17.52 9.46 -4.37
CA GLU A 8 -16.90 9.65 -5.69
C GLU A 8 -15.52 9.00 -5.77
N ALA A 9 -14.64 9.26 -4.79
CA ALA A 9 -13.32 8.67 -4.73
C ALA A 9 -13.35 7.13 -4.64
N ASP A 10 -14.33 6.60 -3.92
CA ASP A 10 -14.56 5.15 -3.81
C ASP A 10 -15.07 4.57 -5.14
N ARG A 11 -15.99 5.25 -5.83
CA ARG A 11 -16.46 4.83 -7.17
C ARG A 11 -15.29 4.76 -8.14
N LEU A 12 -14.47 5.82 -8.23
CA LEU A 12 -13.33 5.88 -9.13
C LEU A 12 -12.28 4.81 -8.83
N LEU A 13 -12.03 4.50 -7.55
CA LEU A 13 -11.14 3.41 -7.18
C LEU A 13 -11.70 2.05 -7.64
N VAL A 14 -12.99 1.79 -7.44
CA VAL A 14 -13.61 0.52 -7.87
C VAL A 14 -13.54 0.37 -9.39
N GLU A 15 -13.80 1.44 -10.14
CA GLU A 15 -13.66 1.44 -11.60
C GLU A 15 -12.21 1.13 -12.03
N ALA A 16 -11.22 1.77 -11.42
CA ALA A 16 -9.81 1.53 -11.71
C ALA A 16 -9.37 0.09 -11.35
N LEU A 17 -9.82 -0.45 -10.23
CA LEU A 17 -9.53 -1.82 -9.82
C LEU A 17 -10.15 -2.84 -10.78
N ASN A 18 -11.39 -2.62 -11.21
CA ASN A 18 -12.06 -3.48 -12.19
C ASN A 18 -11.36 -3.44 -13.56
N ALA A 19 -10.87 -2.28 -13.98
CA ALA A 19 -10.16 -2.12 -15.26
C ALA A 19 -8.76 -2.75 -15.25
N SER A 20 -8.05 -2.67 -14.11
CA SER A 20 -6.67 -3.16 -13.97
C SER A 20 -6.57 -4.63 -13.51
N GLY A 21 -7.61 -5.12 -12.83
CA GLY A 21 -7.59 -6.41 -12.13
C GLY A 21 -6.75 -6.41 -10.85
N GLU A 22 -6.22 -5.27 -10.41
CA GLU A 22 -5.41 -5.20 -9.17
C GLU A 22 -6.25 -5.43 -7.91
N ARG A 23 -5.58 -5.78 -6.81
CA ARG A 23 -6.23 -5.99 -5.52
C ARG A 23 -6.44 -4.66 -4.81
N ASP A 24 -7.54 -4.52 -4.08
CA ASP A 24 -7.84 -3.30 -3.33
C ASP A 24 -6.78 -3.06 -2.24
N PRO A 25 -6.00 -1.98 -2.33
CA PRO A 25 -4.93 -1.73 -1.36
C PRO A 25 -5.47 -1.36 0.04
N ARG A 26 -6.76 -0.98 0.15
CA ARG A 26 -7.39 -0.59 1.43
C ARG A 26 -7.50 -1.74 2.41
N ASP A 27 -7.50 -2.98 1.94
CA ASP A 27 -7.53 -4.19 2.77
C ASP A 27 -6.40 -4.21 3.81
N TYR A 28 -5.26 -3.62 3.48
CA TYR A 28 -4.07 -3.59 4.34
C TYR A 28 -4.07 -2.42 5.33
N TYR A 29 -4.87 -1.37 5.08
CA TYR A 29 -4.79 -0.13 5.84
C TYR A 29 -5.46 -0.22 7.20
N ARG A 30 -6.52 -1.02 7.31
CA ARG A 30 -7.29 -1.14 8.55
C ARG A 30 -6.44 -1.59 9.73
N ASN A 31 -5.59 -2.61 9.53
CA ASN A 31 -4.71 -3.10 10.59
C ASN A 31 -3.62 -2.07 10.94
N ARG A 32 -3.04 -1.39 9.94
CA ARG A 32 -2.04 -0.34 10.15
C ARG A 32 -2.58 0.85 10.92
N LEU A 33 -3.78 1.31 10.57
CA LEU A 33 -4.44 2.41 11.26
C LEU A 33 -4.78 2.07 12.70
N LYS A 34 -5.19 0.81 12.97
CA LYS A 34 -5.40 0.33 14.34
C LYS A 34 -4.10 0.34 15.14
N GLU A 35 -3.02 -0.12 14.54
CA GLU A 35 -1.69 -0.14 15.18
C GLU A 35 -1.19 1.29 15.47
N LEU A 36 -1.23 2.19 14.49
CA LEU A 36 -0.89 3.61 14.67
C LEU A 36 -1.71 4.26 15.78
N LYS A 37 -3.02 3.98 15.85
CA LYS A 37 -3.88 4.53 16.90
C LYS A 37 -3.43 4.10 18.31
N GLY A 38 -2.89 2.89 18.45
CA GLY A 38 -2.41 2.37 19.72
C GLY A 38 -0.97 2.79 20.07
N SER A 39 -0.10 2.94 19.08
CA SER A 39 1.33 3.22 19.29
C SER A 39 1.70 4.70 19.23
N ASP A 40 1.10 5.47 18.30
CA ASP A 40 1.41 6.88 18.06
C ASP A 40 0.16 7.66 17.58
N PRO A 41 -0.64 8.21 18.53
CA PRO A 41 -1.85 8.96 18.21
C PRO A 41 -1.60 10.18 17.31
N ALA A 42 -0.41 10.78 17.36
CA ALA A 42 -0.07 11.93 16.52
C ALA A 42 0.08 11.52 15.06
N LYS A 43 0.79 10.40 14.80
CA LYS A 43 0.88 9.82 13.45
C LYS A 43 -0.48 9.30 12.95
N TYR A 44 -1.30 8.74 13.81
CA TYR A 44 -2.69 8.40 13.46
C TYR A 44 -3.47 9.65 13.02
N GLY A 45 -3.39 10.74 13.78
CA GLY A 45 -4.00 12.02 13.40
C GLY A 45 -3.50 12.54 12.04
N ALA A 46 -2.20 12.42 11.78
CA ALA A 46 -1.60 12.78 10.49
C ALA A 46 -2.14 11.90 9.33
N ALA A 47 -2.33 10.60 9.56
CA ALA A 47 -2.95 9.69 8.59
C ALA A 47 -4.39 10.10 8.26
N ILE A 48 -5.20 10.40 9.27
CA ILE A 48 -6.57 10.88 9.07
C ILE A 48 -6.59 12.21 8.33
N LYS A 49 -5.66 13.13 8.65
CA LYS A 49 -5.52 14.40 7.93
C LYS A 49 -5.14 14.20 6.46
N TYR A 50 -4.19 13.30 6.17
CA TYR A 50 -3.82 12.96 4.79
C TYR A 50 -5.03 12.41 4.03
N TYR A 51 -5.75 11.44 4.62
CA TYR A 51 -6.93 10.84 4.03
C TYR A 51 -7.98 11.89 3.66
N ARG A 52 -8.36 12.74 4.61
CA ARG A 52 -9.44 13.73 4.43
C ARG A 52 -9.06 14.89 3.53
N ASN A 53 -7.85 15.43 3.69
CA ASN A 53 -7.50 16.72 3.11
C ASN A 53 -6.68 16.59 1.83
N LYS A 54 -6.22 15.38 1.50
CA LYS A 54 -5.37 15.14 0.33
C LYS A 54 -5.89 14.00 -0.52
N LEU A 55 -5.98 12.79 0.03
CA LEU A 55 -6.33 11.61 -0.77
C LEU A 55 -7.73 11.72 -1.38
N ILE A 56 -8.76 11.90 -0.55
CA ILE A 56 -10.15 11.91 -1.03
C ILE A 56 -10.38 13.04 -2.05
N PRO A 57 -10.00 14.30 -1.80
CA PRO A 57 -10.14 15.36 -2.79
C PRO A 57 -9.39 15.08 -4.10
N LEU A 58 -8.14 14.60 -4.05
CA LEU A 58 -7.33 14.34 -5.26
C LEU A 58 -7.92 13.25 -6.15
N VAL A 59 -8.45 12.19 -5.55
CA VAL A 59 -9.08 11.10 -6.31
C VAL A 59 -10.43 11.56 -6.85
N ALA A 60 -11.26 12.18 -6.02
CA ALA A 60 -12.60 12.62 -6.41
C ALA A 60 -12.59 13.70 -7.51
N SER A 61 -11.55 14.54 -7.58
CA SER A 61 -11.40 15.54 -8.65
C SER A 61 -10.84 14.96 -9.95
N GLY A 62 -10.36 13.71 -9.95
CA GLY A 62 -9.68 13.10 -11.09
C GLY A 62 -8.26 13.62 -11.32
N GLU A 63 -7.70 14.42 -10.41
CA GLU A 63 -6.33 14.94 -10.50
C GLU A 63 -5.25 13.87 -10.32
N ALA A 64 -5.61 12.74 -9.69
CA ALA A 64 -4.72 11.61 -9.49
C ALA A 64 -5.36 10.30 -9.93
N GLU A 65 -4.57 9.42 -10.54
CA GLU A 65 -5.01 8.05 -10.83
C GLU A 65 -5.35 7.34 -9.50
N PRO A 66 -6.55 6.75 -9.35
CA PRO A 66 -7.03 6.22 -8.08
C PRO A 66 -6.09 5.21 -7.42
N ILE A 67 -5.64 4.18 -8.14
CA ILE A 67 -4.81 3.11 -7.56
C ILE A 67 -3.48 3.68 -7.07
N VAL A 68 -2.84 4.55 -7.85
CA VAL A 68 -1.60 5.24 -7.50
C VAL A 68 -1.80 6.12 -6.26
N ALA A 69 -2.86 6.92 -6.20
CA ALA A 69 -3.13 7.81 -5.07
C ALA A 69 -3.35 7.01 -3.77
N TRP A 70 -4.15 5.96 -3.85
CA TRP A 70 -4.41 5.07 -2.72
C TRP A 70 -3.16 4.31 -2.30
N THR A 71 -2.36 3.79 -3.22
CA THR A 71 -1.09 3.10 -2.93
C THR A 71 -0.08 4.02 -2.26
N LYS A 72 0.00 5.28 -2.70
CA LYS A 72 0.82 6.33 -2.06
C LYS A 72 0.39 6.63 -0.63
N TYR A 73 -0.91 6.60 -0.34
CA TYR A 73 -1.40 6.67 1.03
C TYR A 73 -0.99 5.42 1.84
N GLY A 74 -1.04 4.23 1.24
CA GLY A 74 -0.53 3.00 1.86
C GLY A 74 0.95 3.06 2.21
N GLN A 75 1.78 3.63 1.33
CA GLN A 75 3.19 3.92 1.58
C GLN A 75 3.36 4.84 2.79
N PHE A 76 2.61 5.95 2.84
CA PHE A 76 2.63 6.87 3.97
C PHE A 76 2.29 6.17 5.30
N LEU A 77 1.29 5.28 5.31
CA LEU A 77 0.93 4.49 6.50
C LEU A 77 2.06 3.54 6.93
N ALA A 78 2.72 2.90 5.97
CA ALA A 78 3.82 1.98 6.26
C ALA A 78 5.02 2.72 6.87
N GLU A 79 5.43 3.83 6.26
CA GLU A 79 6.51 4.70 6.76
C GLU A 79 6.20 5.27 8.16
N SER A 80 4.94 5.57 8.42
CA SER A 80 4.50 6.07 9.72
C SER A 80 4.67 5.01 10.82
N LEU A 81 4.48 3.73 10.50
CA LEU A 81 4.66 2.64 11.45
C LEU A 81 6.13 2.37 11.75
N THR A 82 6.94 2.30 10.70
CA THR A 82 8.37 2.01 10.83
C THR A 82 9.15 2.69 9.70
N PRO A 83 10.31 3.31 9.99
CA PRO A 83 11.19 3.81 8.95
C PRO A 83 11.65 2.69 8.02
N GLY A 84 11.77 2.98 6.74
CA GLY A 84 12.20 1.97 5.77
C GLY A 84 12.26 2.46 4.33
N ARG A 85 12.24 1.50 3.40
CA ARG A 85 12.23 1.77 1.96
C ARG A 85 11.09 1.03 1.28
N THR A 86 10.37 1.72 0.42
CA THR A 86 9.37 1.09 -0.45
C THR A 86 10.02 0.65 -1.76
N VAL A 87 9.77 -0.60 -2.14
CA VAL A 87 10.25 -1.21 -3.37
C VAL A 87 9.08 -1.79 -4.16
N SER A 88 9.25 -1.88 -5.48
CA SER A 88 8.38 -2.68 -6.34
C SER A 88 9.11 -3.94 -6.78
N ILE A 89 8.39 -5.06 -6.86
CA ILE A 89 8.87 -6.35 -7.33
C ILE A 89 8.11 -6.69 -8.60
N ASP A 90 8.84 -6.82 -9.72
CA ASP A 90 8.25 -7.15 -11.01
C ASP A 90 7.90 -8.65 -11.13
N PRO A 91 7.23 -9.09 -12.21
CA PRO A 91 6.87 -10.49 -12.39
C PRO A 91 8.06 -11.45 -12.44
N SER A 92 9.27 -10.99 -12.76
CA SER A 92 10.50 -11.80 -12.73
C SER A 92 11.07 -11.97 -11.32
N GLY A 93 10.58 -11.19 -10.34
CA GLY A 93 11.07 -11.17 -8.97
C GLY A 93 12.16 -10.13 -8.71
N GLN A 94 12.53 -9.32 -9.70
CA GLN A 94 13.52 -8.27 -9.50
C GLN A 94 12.94 -7.10 -8.71
N SER A 95 13.74 -6.57 -7.79
CA SER A 95 13.38 -5.43 -6.95
C SER A 95 13.86 -4.13 -7.58
N HIS A 96 12.99 -3.13 -7.58
CA HIS A 96 13.25 -1.80 -8.09
C HIS A 96 12.80 -0.75 -7.07
N PRO A 97 13.40 0.45 -7.07
CA PRO A 97 12.82 1.59 -6.35
C PRO A 97 11.34 1.72 -6.68
N TYR A 98 10.51 2.01 -5.67
CA TYR A 98 9.10 2.23 -5.94
C TYR A 98 8.91 3.61 -6.58
N GLU A 99 8.49 3.60 -7.84
CA GLU A 99 7.97 4.77 -8.52
C GLU A 99 6.45 4.63 -8.61
N PRO A 100 5.68 5.64 -8.19
CA PRO A 100 4.22 5.63 -8.26
C PRO A 100 3.78 5.89 -9.71
N LEU A 101 4.07 4.93 -10.60
CA LEU A 101 3.56 4.86 -11.95
C LEU A 101 2.28 4.01 -11.94
N THR A 102 1.47 4.15 -13.00
CA THR A 102 0.21 3.44 -13.21
C THR A 102 0.28 1.95 -12.85
N ALA A 103 -0.86 1.37 -12.47
CA ALA A 103 -1.07 -0.06 -12.25
C ALA A 103 -0.20 -0.91 -13.21
N SER A 104 0.70 -1.72 -12.65
CA SER A 104 1.82 -2.32 -13.39
C SER A 104 2.00 -3.81 -13.12
N GLY A 105 1.06 -4.45 -12.41
CA GLY A 105 1.18 -5.86 -12.06
C GLY A 105 2.36 -6.14 -11.11
N ARG A 106 2.81 -5.12 -10.38
CA ARG A 106 3.98 -5.19 -9.48
C ARG A 106 3.53 -5.35 -8.05
N LEU A 107 4.21 -6.23 -7.32
CA LEU A 107 4.09 -6.33 -5.87
C LEU A 107 4.84 -5.16 -5.23
N VAL A 108 4.17 -4.36 -4.40
CA VAL A 108 4.79 -3.20 -3.74
C VAL A 108 4.91 -3.48 -2.25
N LEU A 109 6.14 -3.42 -1.73
CA LEU A 109 6.47 -3.72 -0.34
C LEU A 109 7.21 -2.56 0.28
N HIS A 110 6.89 -2.25 1.54
CA HIS A 110 7.72 -1.41 2.39
C HIS A 110 8.58 -2.32 3.29
N ILE A 111 9.89 -2.21 3.15
CA ILE A 111 10.89 -2.99 3.87
C ILE A 111 11.44 -2.10 5.01
N PRO A 112 11.24 -2.49 6.29
CA PRO A 112 11.79 -1.74 7.42
C PRO A 112 13.31 -1.65 7.38
N GLU A 113 13.88 -0.60 7.98
CA GLU A 113 15.33 -0.47 8.13
C GLU A 113 15.96 -1.65 8.91
N PRO A 114 17.22 -2.01 8.60
CA PRO A 114 17.95 -3.02 9.36
C PRO A 114 17.95 -2.72 10.86
N GLY A 115 17.73 -3.74 11.68
CA GLY A 115 17.73 -3.61 13.15
C GLY A 115 16.43 -3.03 13.76
N LYS A 116 15.48 -2.52 12.96
CA LYS A 116 14.12 -2.20 13.44
C LYS A 116 13.26 -3.44 13.65
N GLY A 117 13.65 -4.56 13.04
CA GLY A 117 12.90 -5.81 13.06
C GLY A 117 11.59 -5.73 12.29
N GLY A 118 10.88 -6.85 12.20
CA GLY A 118 9.56 -6.91 11.57
C GLY A 118 9.57 -7.39 10.12
N ARG A 119 8.37 -7.71 9.63
CA ARG A 119 8.12 -8.21 8.28
C ARG A 119 7.95 -7.05 7.31
N ALA A 120 8.12 -7.33 6.01
CA ALA A 120 7.77 -6.36 5.00
C ALA A 120 6.26 -6.05 5.05
N LEU A 121 5.92 -4.77 4.89
CA LEU A 121 4.54 -4.30 4.89
C LEU A 121 4.04 -4.20 3.45
N LEU A 122 2.92 -4.87 3.16
CA LEU A 122 2.31 -4.86 1.83
C LEU A 122 1.68 -3.50 1.46
N VAL A 123 2.23 -2.79 0.50
CA VAL A 123 1.74 -1.47 0.08
C VAL A 123 0.79 -1.57 -1.12
N GLY A 124 1.04 -2.51 -2.02
CA GLY A 124 0.21 -2.77 -3.19
C GLY A 124 0.37 -4.21 -3.66
N LEU A 125 -0.71 -4.80 -4.18
CA LEU A 125 -0.75 -6.19 -4.59
C LEU A 125 -1.36 -6.31 -6.00
N PRO A 126 -0.66 -6.94 -6.97
CA PRO A 126 -1.25 -7.19 -8.27
C PRO A 126 -2.41 -8.17 -8.15
N GLY A 127 -3.27 -8.21 -9.17
CA GLY A 127 -4.42 -9.13 -9.23
C GLY A 127 -4.03 -10.58 -9.02
N GLU A 128 -2.96 -10.98 -9.70
CA GLU A 128 -2.30 -12.27 -9.54
C GLU A 128 -0.80 -12.04 -9.33
N LEU A 129 -0.21 -12.75 -8.37
CA LEU A 129 1.25 -12.74 -8.21
C LEU A 129 1.85 -13.80 -9.11
N SER A 130 2.90 -13.42 -9.85
CA SER A 130 3.76 -14.40 -10.52
C SER A 130 4.39 -15.37 -9.51
N PRO A 131 4.93 -16.51 -9.94
CA PRO A 131 5.66 -17.43 -9.06
C PRO A 131 6.78 -16.75 -8.27
N ALA A 132 7.54 -15.83 -8.89
CA ALA A 132 8.64 -15.12 -8.23
C ALA A 132 8.14 -14.10 -7.19
N GLN A 133 7.07 -13.36 -7.52
CA GLN A 133 6.45 -12.43 -6.58
C GLN A 133 5.77 -13.19 -5.42
N ARG A 134 5.16 -14.35 -5.69
CA ARG A 134 4.58 -15.26 -4.69
C ARG A 134 5.63 -15.70 -3.68
N ALA A 135 6.78 -16.18 -4.16
CA ALA A 135 7.89 -16.57 -3.30
C ALA A 135 8.36 -15.41 -2.41
N THR A 136 8.51 -14.21 -2.99
CA THR A 136 8.89 -13.00 -2.26
C THR A 136 7.87 -12.65 -1.17
N TYR A 137 6.58 -12.67 -1.51
CA TYR A 137 5.49 -12.43 -0.58
C TYR A 137 5.50 -13.45 0.57
N ASP A 138 5.71 -14.72 0.26
CA ASP A 138 5.67 -15.79 1.26
C ASP A 138 6.83 -15.71 2.26
N VAL A 139 8.02 -15.33 1.79
CA VAL A 139 9.18 -15.12 2.65
C VAL A 139 9.03 -13.84 3.48
N LEU A 140 8.80 -12.71 2.83
CA LEU A 140 8.94 -11.39 3.46
C LEU A 140 7.70 -10.88 4.17
N VAL A 141 6.51 -11.33 3.77
CA VAL A 141 5.23 -10.84 4.30
C VAL A 141 4.53 -11.90 5.14
N SER A 142 4.34 -13.12 4.59
CA SER A 142 3.63 -14.18 5.32
C SER A 142 4.54 -14.92 6.31
N GLY A 143 5.86 -14.85 6.13
CA GLY A 143 6.85 -15.50 6.99
C GLY A 143 6.81 -17.03 6.87
N LYS A 144 6.36 -17.55 5.74
CA LYS A 144 6.18 -19.00 5.47
C LYS A 144 7.49 -19.73 5.14
N HIS A 145 8.64 -19.06 5.20
CA HIS A 145 9.94 -19.71 5.16
C HIS A 145 10.61 -19.60 6.53
N ARG A 146 10.57 -20.68 7.30
CA ARG A 146 11.66 -20.99 8.24
C ARG A 146 12.83 -21.42 7.36
N MET A 147 13.94 -20.69 7.43
CA MET A 147 15.23 -21.25 7.01
C MET A 147 15.41 -22.54 7.84
N PRO A 148 15.75 -23.69 7.23
CA PRO A 148 16.22 -24.82 8.00
C PRO A 148 17.51 -24.38 8.72
N ASP A 149 17.61 -24.72 10.01
CA ASP A 149 18.82 -24.53 10.81
C ASP A 149 20.02 -25.28 10.20
#